data_AF-A0A7C4PBI7-F1
#
_entry.id   AF-A0A7C4PBI7-F1
#
_cell.length_a   1.000
_cell.length_b   1.000
_cell.length_c   1.000
_cell.angle_alpha   90.00
_cell.angle_beta   90.00
_cell.angle_gamma   90.00
#
_symmetry.space_group_name_H-M   'P 1'
#
loop_
_entity.id
_entity.type
_entity.pdbx_description
1 polymer ?
#
loop_
_entity_poly.entity_id
_entity_poly.type
_entity_poly.pdbx_seq_one_letter_code
_entity_poly.pdbx_strand_id
1 'polypeptide(L)' 'MAFKYTNSKGAAYYLHAKVRKLASGKEQRLFFFSKTIKDGALEAIPKGYEVAESSSGLPLLKRTR' A
#
# COMPACT_ATOMS: atom_id res chain seq x y z
N MET A 1 3.74 14.39 -3.38
CA MET A 1 3.51 13.52 -4.55
C MET A 1 3.29 12.09 -4.08
N ALA A 2 2.26 11.36 -4.51
CA ALA A 2 2.05 9.98 -4.05
C ALA A 2 2.82 8.96 -4.91
N PHE A 3 3.28 7.87 -4.30
CA PHE A 3 3.89 6.74 -4.99
C PHE A 3 2.85 6.08 -5.89
N LYS A 4 3.10 6.12 -7.21
CA LYS A 4 2.24 5.52 -8.22
C LYS A 4 2.83 4.18 -8.68
N TYR A 5 1.99 3.17 -8.75
CA TYR A 5 2.29 1.87 -9.30
C TYR A 5 1.28 1.52 -10.37
N THR A 6 1.75 1.12 -11.55
CA THR A 6 0.90 0.60 -12.61
C THR A 6 0.97 -0.92 -12.56
N ASN A 7 -0.17 -1.58 -12.40
CA ASN A 7 -0.20 -3.02 -12.35
C ASN A 7 0.00 -3.65 -13.74
N SER A 8 0.18 -4.97 -13.77
CA SER A 8 0.23 -5.78 -15.00
C SER A 8 -0.96 -5.60 -15.96
N LYS A 9 -2.10 -5.10 -15.46
CA LYS A 9 -3.31 -4.81 -16.24
C LYS A 9 -3.40 -3.36 -16.74
N GLY A 10 -2.35 -2.55 -16.55
CA GLY A 10 -2.31 -1.15 -16.98
C GLY A 10 -3.10 -0.16 -16.11
N ALA A 11 -3.62 -0.61 -14.96
CA ALA A 11 -4.33 0.24 -14.02
C ALA A 11 -3.36 0.90 -13.04
N ALA A 12 -3.52 2.22 -12.86
CA ALA A 12 -2.74 3.00 -11.91
C ALA A 12 -3.32 2.90 -10.50
N TYR A 13 -2.43 2.66 -9.55
CA TYR A 13 -2.70 2.64 -8.12
C TYR A 13 -1.70 3.53 -7.40
N TYR A 14 -2.10 4.02 -6.23
CA TYR A 14 -1.32 4.89 -5.38
C TYR A 14 -1.20 4.27 -3.99
N LEU A 15 0.00 4.31 -3.43
CA LEU A 15 0.27 3.76 -2.09
C LEU A 15 -0.31 4.68 -1.01
N HIS A 16 -0.97 4.07 -0.04
CA HIS A 16 -1.50 4.73 1.15
C HIS A 16 -1.15 3.94 2.41
N ALA A 17 -1.15 4.64 3.54
CA ALA A 17 -1.04 4.08 4.87
C ALA A 17 -2.20 4.53 5.74
N LYS A 18 -2.76 3.60 6.51
CA LYS A 18 -3.73 3.89 7.56
C LYS A 18 -3.29 3.22 8.85
N VAL A 19 -3.32 3.97 9.94
CA VAL A 19 -3.16 3.39 11.27
C VAL A 19 -4.52 2.87 11.73
N ARG A 20 -4.58 1.60 12.12
CA ARG A 20 -5.75 1.00 12.75
C ARG A 20 -5.39 0.54 14.15
N LYS A 21 -6.27 0.80 15.11
CA LYS A 21 -6.15 0.26 16.45
C LYS A 21 -6.80 -1.11 16.49
N LEU A 22 -6.04 -2.13 16.90
CA LEU A 22 -6.56 -3.48 17.11
C LEU A 22 -7.31 -3.55 18.44
N ALA A 23 -8.20 -4.52 18.57
CA ALA A 23 -8.96 -4.76 19.81
C ALA A 23 -8.06 -4.98 21.04
N SER A 24 -6.83 -5.47 20.83
CA SER A 24 -5.80 -5.65 21.88
C SER A 24 -5.11 -4.35 22.32
N GLY A 25 -5.53 -3.19 21.79
CA GLY A 25 -4.94 -1.88 22.10
C GLY A 25 -3.70 -1.52 21.27
N LYS A 26 -3.14 -2.47 20.50
CA LYS A 26 -1.98 -2.21 19.63
C LYS A 26 -2.36 -1.44 18.37
N GLU A 27 -1.53 -0.49 17.98
CA GLU A 27 -1.65 0.20 16.70
C GLU A 27 -0.94 -0.59 15.60
N GLN A 28 -1.65 -0.86 14.51
CA GLN A 28 -1.10 -1.50 13.32
C GLN A 28 -1.20 -0.55 12.14
N ARG A 29 -0.06 -0.28 11.51
CA ARG A 29 -0.03 0.45 10.25
C ARG A 29 -0.36 -0.52 9.11
N LEU A 30 -1.46 -0.27 8.42
CA LEU A 30 -1.90 -0.98 7.23
C LEU A 30 -1.47 -0.18 6.00
N PHE A 31 -0.77 -0.83 5.08
CA PHE A 31 -0.45 -0.25 3.78
C PHE A 31 -1.38 -0.84 2.72
N PHE A 32 -1.89 0.00 1.83
CA PHE A 32 -2.81 -0.43 0.79
C PHE A 32 -2.69 0.45 -0.46
N PHE A 33 -3.13 -0.09 -1.59
CA PHE A 33 -3.13 0.59 -2.86
C PHE A 33 -4.55 1.01 -3.25
N SER A 34 -4.71 2.25 -3.72
CA SER A 34 -6.00 2.83 -4.15
C SER A 34 -5.86 3.47 -5.52
N LYS A 35 -6.90 3.45 -6.36
CA LYS A 35 -6.90 4.11 -7.69
C LYS A 35 -6.93 5.63 -7.61
N THR A 36 -7.21 6.19 -6.44
CA THR A 36 -7.28 7.63 -6.19
C THR A 36 -6.36 7.98 -5.02
N ILE A 37 -5.71 9.13 -5.12
CA ILE A 37 -4.91 9.72 -4.05
C ILE A 37 -5.87 10.30 -3.02
N LYS A 38 -5.76 9.86 -1.78
CA LYS A 38 -6.56 10.27 -0.64
C LYS A 38 -5.65 10.56 0.55
N ASP A 39 -6.26 10.91 1.67
CA ASP A 39 -5.54 11.04 2.94
C ASP A 39 -4.76 9.76 3.28
N GLY A 40 -3.55 9.96 3.79
CA GLY A 40 -2.60 8.88 4.07
C GLY A 40 -1.82 8.38 2.85
N ALA A 41 -1.87 9.06 1.70
CA ALA A 41 -1.01 8.73 0.56
C ALA A 41 0.48 8.84 0.95
N LEU A 42 1.27 7.85 0.56
CA LEU A 42 2.71 7.82 0.78
C LEU A 42 3.45 8.15 -0.50
N GLU A 43 4.57 8.85 -0.37
CA GLU A 43 5.41 9.24 -1.50
C GLU A 43 6.40 8.14 -1.91
N ALA A 44 6.70 7.23 -0.99
CA ALA A 44 7.63 6.13 -1.19
C ALA A 44 7.22 4.87 -0.44
N ILE A 45 7.76 3.73 -0.86
CA ILE A 45 7.60 2.46 -0.18
C ILE A 45 8.41 2.49 1.12
N PRO A 46 7.83 2.15 2.29
CA PRO A 46 8.56 2.06 3.54
C PRO A 46 9.70 1.04 3.48
N LYS A 47 10.79 1.30 4.18
CA LYS A 47 11.94 0.38 4.26
C LYS A 47 11.50 -1.00 4.80
N GLY A 48 12.00 -2.07 4.18
CA GLY A 48 11.62 -3.45 4.52
C GLY A 48 10.30 -3.90 3.90
N TYR A 49 9.79 -3.17 2.92
CA TYR A 49 8.64 -3.56 2.12
C TYR A 49 8.96 -3.49 0.63
N GLU A 50 8.30 -4.33 -0.15
CA GLU A 50 8.33 -4.35 -1.61
C GLU A 50 6.91 -4.40 -2.17
N VAL A 51 6.72 -3.90 -3.39
CA VAL A 51 5.43 -4.06 -4.09
C VAL A 51 5.37 -5.46 -4.69
N ALA A 52 4.30 -6.17 -4.38
CA ALA A 52 3.95 -7.45 -5.00
C ALA A 52 2.54 -7.35 -5.59
N GLU A 53 2.30 -7.98 -6.73
CA GLU A 53 0.95 -8.11 -7.28
C GLU A 53 0.34 -9.46 -6.88
N SER A 54 -0.94 -9.46 -6.52
CA SER A 54 -1.71 -10.70 -6.42
C SER A 54 -2.03 -11.28 -7.79
N SER A 55 -2.47 -12.54 -7.85
CA SER A 55 -2.99 -13.17 -9.07
C SER A 55 -4.17 -12.41 -9.70
N SER A 56 -4.94 -11.66 -8.90
CA SER A 56 -6.02 -10.79 -9.40
C SER A 56 -5.52 -9.47 -10.00
N GLY A 57 -4.23 -9.16 -9.88
CA GLY A 57 -3.61 -7.91 -10.32
C GLY A 57 -3.77 -6.76 -9.33
N LEU A 58 -4.05 -7.04 -8.05
CA LEU A 58 -4.10 -6.02 -7.01
C LEU A 58 -2.68 -5.81 -6.45
N PRO A 59 -2.12 -4.59 -6.49
CA PRO A 59 -0.85 -4.30 -5.86
C PRO A 59 -0.96 -4.33 -4.34
N LEU A 60 0.02 -4.93 -3.69
CA LEU A 60 0.13 -5.15 -2.25
C LEU A 60 1.56 -4.83 -1.81
N LEU A 61 1.72 -4.45 -0.54
CA LEU A 61 3.06 -4.41 0.05
C LEU A 61 3.35 -5.72 0.76
N LYS A 62 4.45 -6.37 0.37
CA LYS A 62 4.99 -7.54 1.05
C LYS A 62 6.18 -7.09 1.91
N ARG A 63 6.33 -7.68 3.09
CA ARG A 63 7.53 -7.46 3.92
C ARG A 63 8.70 -8.21 3.32
N THR A 64 9.75 -7.49 2.98
CA THR A 64 11.06 -8.10 2.68
C THR A 64 11.71 -8.42 4.02
N ARG A 65 12.05 -9.69 4.22
CA ARG A 65 12.71 -10.18 5.44
C ARG A 65 14.22 -10.18 5.23
#